data_AF-A0A1W9SXI6-F1
#
_entry.id   AF-A0A1W9SXI6-F1
#
_cell.length_a   1.000
_cell.length_b   1.000
_cell.length_c   1.000
_cell.angle_alpha   90.00
_cell.angle_beta   90.00
_cell.angle_gamma   90.00
#
_symmetry.space_group_name_H-M   'P 1'
#
loop_
_entity.id
_entity.type
_entity.pdbx_description
1 polymer ?
#
loop_
_entity_poly.entity_id
_entity_poly.type
_entity_poly.pdbx_seq_one_letter_code
_entity_poly.pdbx_strand_id
1 'polypeptide(L)'
;MNYSTQQIKAVNLSEVVSAAGVELTRRAGRYVGLCPFHTEKTPSFIVFTDNHYKCFGCGEHGDSVDFIRRLHGCNFPEALRYLGIEGKPPSKAELRVIKQKATRTRQRVERERELAFTMGTLIRQINKAAEALTPENFEEFCEILDPLAWYEWGHDVLCYGNRAQRAIVLWSFKGFPAIERNTLFDPKFDFVKWLRNFTKGAPPNEQKTATAAV
;
A
#
# COMPACT_ATOMS: atom_id res chain seq x y z
N MET A 1 -27.83 -9.02 11.52
CA MET A 1 -27.39 -10.29 12.12
C MET A 1 -26.49 -9.94 13.30
N ASN A 2 -26.91 -10.24 14.53
CA ASN A 2 -26.14 -9.92 15.73
C ASN A 2 -25.37 -11.18 16.14
N TYR A 3 -24.10 -11.29 15.74
CA TYR A 3 -23.25 -12.35 16.27
C TYR A 3 -22.87 -11.98 17.69
N SER A 4 -22.95 -12.95 18.59
CA SER A 4 -22.53 -12.75 19.96
C SER A 4 -21.01 -12.61 19.98
N THR A 5 -20.50 -11.57 20.65
CA THR A 5 -19.07 -11.40 20.94
C THR A 5 -18.46 -12.65 21.57
N GLN A 6 -19.24 -13.49 22.24
CA GLN A 6 -18.80 -14.77 22.79
C GLN A 6 -18.40 -15.79 21.71
N GLN A 7 -19.08 -15.81 20.55
CA GLN A 7 -18.76 -16.73 19.46
C GLN A 7 -17.40 -16.40 18.83
N ILE A 8 -17.12 -15.11 18.66
CA ILE A 8 -15.81 -14.63 18.15
C ILE A 8 -14.70 -14.97 19.16
N LYS A 9 -14.97 -14.76 20.45
CA LYS A 9 -14.03 -15.08 21.54
C LYS A 9 -13.77 -16.57 21.71
N ALA A 10 -14.65 -17.45 21.23
CA ALA A 10 -14.46 -18.90 21.30
C ALA A 10 -13.45 -19.43 20.27
N VAL A 11 -13.16 -18.67 19.21
CA VAL A 11 -12.17 -19.06 18.19
C VAL A 11 -10.76 -18.87 18.73
N ASN A 12 -9.96 -19.91 18.81
CA ASN A 12 -8.56 -19.78 19.26
C ASN A 12 -7.71 -19.02 18.22
N LEU A 13 -7.42 -17.75 18.50
CA LEU A 13 -6.65 -16.89 17.59
C LEU A 13 -5.24 -17.41 17.32
N SER A 14 -4.58 -18.01 18.31
CA SER A 14 -3.22 -18.54 18.12
C SER A 14 -3.18 -19.68 17.10
N GLU A 15 -4.22 -20.52 17.08
CA GLU A 15 -4.38 -21.59 16.07
C GLU A 15 -4.71 -21.01 14.70
N VAL A 16 -5.61 -20.02 14.63
CA VAL A 16 -5.93 -19.33 13.36
C VAL A 16 -4.69 -18.70 12.74
N VAL A 17 -3.89 -18.01 13.55
CA VAL A 17 -2.64 -17.37 13.11
C VAL A 17 -1.63 -18.41 12.65
N SER A 18 -1.46 -19.50 13.40
CA SER A 18 -0.53 -20.58 13.03
C SER A 18 -0.96 -21.27 11.73
N ALA A 19 -2.27 -21.53 11.57
CA ALA A 19 -2.85 -22.10 10.35
C ALA A 19 -2.70 -21.18 9.13
N ALA A 20 -2.58 -19.87 9.34
CA ALA A 20 -2.26 -18.90 8.29
C ALA A 20 -0.78 -18.91 7.86
N GLY A 21 0.07 -19.75 8.48
CA GLY A 21 1.49 -19.89 8.16
C GLY A 21 2.41 -18.94 8.91
N VAL A 22 1.93 -18.30 9.98
CA VAL A 22 2.78 -17.50 10.87
C VAL A 22 3.40 -18.42 11.92
N GLU A 23 4.72 -18.49 11.92
CA GLU A 23 5.45 -19.22 12.97
C GLU A 23 5.36 -18.45 14.30
N LEU A 24 4.74 -19.08 15.29
CA LEU A 24 4.55 -18.52 16.62
C LEU A 24 5.40 -19.28 17.64
N THR A 25 6.15 -18.53 18.44
CA THR A 25 6.90 -19.06 19.60
C THR A 25 6.22 -18.61 20.89
N ARG A 26 6.03 -19.54 21.83
CA ARG A 26 5.47 -19.21 23.14
C ARG A 26 6.52 -18.52 24.02
N ARG A 27 6.20 -17.32 24.54
CA ARG A 27 7.06 -16.53 25.44
C ARG A 27 6.24 -15.87 26.53
N ALA A 28 6.58 -16.10 27.80
CA ALA A 28 5.95 -15.47 28.97
C ALA A 28 4.40 -15.48 28.92
N GLY A 29 3.82 -16.62 28.56
CA GLY A 29 2.35 -16.76 28.48
C GLY A 29 1.70 -16.13 27.25
N ARG A 30 2.46 -15.65 26.25
CA ARG A 30 1.96 -15.11 24.98
C ARG A 30 2.57 -15.86 23.81
N TYR A 31 2.04 -15.64 22.61
CA TYR A 31 2.67 -16.12 21.38
C TYR A 31 3.27 -14.95 20.62
N VAL A 32 4.48 -15.12 20.11
CA VAL A 32 5.26 -14.07 19.44
C VAL A 32 5.75 -14.60 18.09
N GLY A 33 5.65 -13.78 17.04
CA GLY A 33 6.09 -14.14 15.68
C GLY A 33 6.37 -12.92 14.80
N LEU A 34 6.75 -13.18 13.56
CA LEU A 34 6.87 -12.15 12.53
C LEU A 34 5.47 -11.72 12.08
N CYS A 35 5.28 -10.42 11.86
CA CYS A 35 4.02 -9.88 11.42
C CYS A 35 3.70 -10.32 9.98
N PRO A 36 2.50 -10.87 9.71
CA PRO A 36 2.08 -11.19 8.35
C PRO A 36 1.65 -9.95 7.54
N PHE A 37 1.52 -8.79 8.17
CA PHE A 37 0.96 -7.58 7.57
C PHE A 37 2.01 -6.55 7.11
N HIS A 38 3.25 -6.69 7.55
CA HIS A 38 4.37 -5.86 7.09
C HIS A 38 5.67 -6.67 7.12
N THR A 39 6.66 -6.26 6.33
CA THR A 39 7.95 -6.95 6.29
C THR A 39 8.84 -6.48 7.43
N GLU A 40 9.29 -7.39 8.29
CA GLU A 40 10.19 -7.13 9.40
C GLU A 40 11.19 -8.28 9.58
N LYS A 41 12.33 -7.99 10.24
CA LYS A 41 13.36 -9.00 10.57
C LYS A 41 13.28 -9.47 12.02
N THR A 42 12.73 -8.63 12.90
CA THR A 42 12.56 -8.90 14.33
C THR A 42 11.08 -9.11 14.61
N PRO A 43 10.68 -10.14 15.39
CA PRO A 43 9.28 -10.42 15.64
C PRO A 43 8.63 -9.32 16.48
N SER A 44 7.63 -8.64 15.93
CA SER A 44 6.84 -7.63 16.65
C SER A 44 5.35 -7.99 16.78
N PHE A 45 4.93 -9.13 16.24
CA PHE A 45 3.56 -9.62 16.30
C PHE A 45 3.33 -10.47 17.54
N ILE A 46 2.38 -10.08 18.38
CA ILE A 46 2.05 -10.75 19.64
C ILE A 46 0.58 -11.16 19.62
N VAL A 47 0.30 -12.43 19.93
CA VAL A 47 -1.04 -12.95 20.25
C VAL A 47 -1.13 -13.15 21.76
N PHE A 48 -2.12 -12.50 22.37
CA PHE A 48 -2.36 -12.52 23.81
C PHE A 48 -3.38 -13.60 24.19
N THR A 49 -3.38 -13.98 25.47
CA THR A 49 -4.24 -15.06 26.01
C THR A 49 -5.72 -14.72 26.08
N ASP A 50 -6.05 -13.44 26.11
CA ASP A 50 -7.41 -12.90 25.99
C ASP A 50 -7.89 -12.78 24.54
N ASN A 51 -7.22 -13.51 23.63
CA ASN A 51 -7.69 -13.80 22.28
C ASN A 51 -7.73 -12.59 21.33
N HIS A 52 -6.80 -11.65 21.53
CA HIS A 52 -6.51 -10.56 20.60
C HIS A 52 -5.04 -10.57 20.18
N TYR A 53 -4.72 -9.84 19.12
CA TYR A 53 -3.34 -9.64 18.68
C TYR A 53 -2.97 -8.16 18.63
N LYS A 54 -1.68 -7.89 18.68
CA LYS A 54 -1.09 -6.59 18.37
C LYS A 54 0.28 -6.76 17.72
N CYS A 55 0.52 -6.00 16.67
CA CYS A 55 1.84 -5.81 16.10
C CYS A 55 2.41 -4.47 16.54
N PHE A 56 3.54 -4.48 17.24
CA PHE A 56 4.20 -3.26 17.71
C PHE A 56 5.02 -2.57 16.62
N GLY A 57 5.35 -3.26 15.51
CA GLY A 57 6.07 -2.68 14.38
C GLY A 57 5.19 -1.84 13.45
N CYS A 58 3.96 -2.30 13.16
CA CYS A 58 3.04 -1.61 12.24
C CYS A 58 1.74 -1.07 12.87
N GLY A 59 1.49 -1.37 14.15
CA GLY A 59 0.31 -0.89 14.89
C GLY A 59 -0.97 -1.70 14.66
N GLU A 60 -0.97 -2.69 13.77
CA GLU A 60 -2.15 -3.55 13.54
C GLU A 60 -2.55 -4.30 14.81
N HIS A 61 -3.84 -4.34 15.10
CA HIS A 61 -4.40 -5.02 16.28
C HIS A 61 -5.84 -5.43 16.01
N GLY A 62 -6.35 -6.40 16.78
CA GLY A 62 -7.73 -6.84 16.69
C GLY A 62 -7.94 -8.26 17.18
N ASP A 63 -9.07 -8.84 16.84
CA ASP A 63 -9.43 -10.23 17.16
C ASP A 63 -9.22 -11.19 15.96
N SER A 64 -9.76 -12.40 16.06
CA SER A 64 -9.72 -13.42 15.00
C SER A 64 -10.40 -12.98 13.72
N VAL A 65 -11.48 -12.20 13.81
CA VAL A 65 -12.18 -11.68 12.65
C VAL A 65 -11.35 -10.60 11.97
N ASP A 66 -10.81 -9.66 12.74
CA ASP A 66 -9.94 -8.60 12.19
C ASP A 66 -8.68 -9.17 11.56
N PHE A 67 -8.07 -10.19 12.17
CA PHE A 67 -6.91 -10.89 11.61
C PHE A 67 -7.22 -11.45 10.22
N ILE A 68 -8.33 -12.21 10.08
CA ILE A 68 -8.75 -12.81 8.81
C ILE A 68 -9.13 -11.74 7.78
N ARG A 69 -9.88 -10.71 8.19
CA ARG A 69 -10.23 -9.58 7.30
C ARG A 69 -8.99 -8.90 6.76
N ARG A 70 -8.00 -8.68 7.62
CA ARG A 70 -6.74 -8.03 7.23
C ARG A 70 -5.90 -8.94 6.33
N LEU A 71 -5.76 -10.20 6.70
CA LEU A 71 -4.98 -11.19 5.97
C LEU A 71 -5.55 -11.45 4.56
N HIS A 72 -6.88 -11.50 4.45
CA HIS A 72 -7.58 -11.87 3.23
C HIS A 72 -8.29 -10.71 2.52
N GLY A 73 -8.16 -9.47 3.02
CA GLY A 73 -8.83 -8.31 2.44
C GLY A 73 -10.35 -8.50 2.27
N CYS A 74 -10.97 -9.25 3.18
CA CYS A 74 -12.37 -9.65 3.10
C CYS A 74 -13.24 -8.82 4.05
N ASN A 75 -14.55 -8.81 3.81
CA ASN A 75 -15.51 -8.14 4.70
C ASN A 75 -15.83 -9.00 5.93
N PHE A 76 -16.59 -8.43 6.87
CA PHE A 76 -16.89 -9.08 8.14
C PHE A 76 -17.66 -10.40 7.98
N PRO A 77 -18.76 -10.49 7.20
CA PRO A 77 -19.42 -11.79 6.93
C PRO A 77 -18.52 -12.82 6.23
N GLU A 78 -17.67 -12.40 5.29
CA GLU A 78 -16.69 -13.29 4.64
C GLU A 78 -15.72 -13.88 5.67
N ALA A 79 -15.27 -13.08 6.64
CA ALA A 79 -14.37 -13.52 7.70
C ALA A 79 -15.06 -14.44 8.72
N LEU A 80 -16.31 -14.17 9.09
CA LEU A 80 -17.07 -15.07 9.97
C LEU A 80 -17.25 -16.46 9.36
N ARG A 81 -17.55 -16.52 8.05
CA ARG A 81 -17.59 -17.79 7.32
C ARG A 81 -16.23 -18.48 7.29
N TYR A 82 -15.16 -17.73 7.07
CA TYR A 82 -13.79 -18.27 7.09
C TYR A 82 -13.45 -18.92 8.44
N LEU A 83 -13.89 -18.30 9.53
CA LEU A 83 -13.69 -18.79 10.89
C LEU A 83 -14.70 -19.89 11.29
N GLY A 84 -15.65 -20.25 10.43
CA GLY A 84 -16.70 -21.22 10.74
C GLY A 84 -17.69 -20.74 11.80
N ILE A 85 -17.74 -19.43 12.09
CA ILE A 85 -18.66 -18.83 13.07
C ILE A 85 -20.07 -18.71 12.48
N GLU A 86 -20.18 -18.55 11.16
CA GLU A 86 -21.45 -18.43 10.46
C GLU A 86 -21.51 -19.35 9.25
N GLY A 87 -22.64 -20.07 9.11
CA GLY A 87 -22.96 -20.83 7.91
C GLY A 87 -21.98 -21.96 7.64
N LYS A 88 -21.88 -22.37 6.37
CA LYS A 88 -20.88 -23.34 5.93
C LYS A 88 -19.56 -22.60 5.70
N PRO A 89 -18.40 -23.15 6.10
CA PRO A 89 -17.11 -22.57 5.78
C PRO A 89 -16.97 -22.42 4.26
N PRO A 90 -16.27 -21.38 3.77
CA PRO A 90 -16.16 -21.12 2.34
C PRO A 90 -15.51 -22.32 1.65
N SER A 91 -16.11 -22.74 0.55
CA SER A 91 -15.57 -23.78 -0.32
C SER A 91 -14.18 -23.38 -0.82
N LYS A 92 -13.40 -24.37 -1.30
CA LYS A 92 -12.07 -24.10 -1.90
C LYS A 92 -12.15 -23.08 -3.05
N ALA A 93 -13.24 -23.09 -3.81
CA ALA A 93 -13.48 -22.12 -4.87
C ALA A 93 -13.69 -20.70 -4.32
N GLU A 94 -14.50 -20.54 -3.27
CA GLU A 94 -14.72 -19.24 -2.61
C GLU A 94 -13.44 -18.72 -1.93
N LEU A 95 -12.67 -19.60 -1.28
CA LEU A 95 -11.37 -19.27 -0.70
C LEU A 95 -10.39 -18.74 -1.77
N ARG A 96 -10.42 -19.30 -2.98
CA ARG A 96 -9.59 -18.82 -4.10
C ARG A 96 -10.00 -17.40 -4.51
N VAL A 97 -11.30 -17.11 -4.58
CA VAL A 97 -11.82 -15.76 -4.90
C VAL A 97 -11.42 -14.75 -3.83
N ILE A 98 -11.58 -15.10 -2.55
CA ILE A 98 -11.18 -14.27 -1.42
C ILE A 98 -9.67 -13.95 -1.47
N LYS A 99 -8.81 -14.97 -1.63
CA LYS A 99 -7.36 -14.79 -1.76
C LYS A 99 -7.01 -13.89 -2.95
N GLN A 100 -7.65 -14.10 -4.10
CA GLN A 100 -7.41 -13.27 -5.29
C GLN A 100 -7.79 -11.79 -5.05
N LYS A 101 -8.92 -11.54 -4.39
CA LYS A 101 -9.36 -10.18 -4.00
C LYS A 101 -8.38 -9.54 -3.00
N ALA A 102 -7.87 -10.31 -2.04
CA ALA A 102 -6.82 -9.89 -1.12
C ALA A 102 -5.56 -9.45 -1.87
N THR A 103 -5.04 -10.31 -2.74
CA THR A 103 -3.83 -10.07 -3.54
C THR A 103 -3.98 -8.82 -4.40
N ARG A 104 -5.13 -8.67 -5.08
CA ARG A 104 -5.43 -7.47 -5.89
C ARG A 104 -5.46 -6.20 -5.04
N THR A 105 -6.03 -6.27 -3.84
CA THR A 105 -6.08 -5.12 -2.92
C THR A 105 -4.68 -4.75 -2.44
N ARG A 106 -3.86 -5.74 -2.04
CA ARG A 106 -2.47 -5.54 -1.64
C ARG A 106 -1.64 -4.91 -2.76
N GLN A 107 -1.72 -5.46 -3.97
CA GLN A 107 -1.03 -4.93 -5.15
C GLN A 107 -1.48 -3.50 -5.52
N ARG A 108 -2.74 -3.14 -5.24
CA ARG A 108 -3.21 -1.76 -5.44
C ARG A 108 -2.58 -0.82 -4.42
N VAL A 109 -2.66 -1.16 -3.13
CA VAL A 109 -2.11 -0.33 -2.05
C VAL A 109 -0.60 -0.16 -2.20
N GLU A 110 0.11 -1.19 -2.63
CA GLU A 110 1.55 -1.10 -2.89
C GLU A 110 1.85 -0.10 -4.01
N ARG A 111 1.10 -0.17 -5.12
CA ARG A 111 1.24 0.80 -6.22
C ARG A 111 0.87 2.22 -5.81
N GLU A 112 -0.17 2.40 -5.00
CA GLU A 112 -0.53 3.71 -4.42
C GLU A 112 0.65 4.29 -3.63
N ARG A 113 1.30 3.48 -2.78
CA ARG A 113 2.45 3.88 -1.95
C ARG A 113 3.70 4.19 -2.77
N GLU A 114 4.01 3.34 -3.74
CA GLU A 114 5.18 3.50 -4.61
C GLU A 114 5.10 4.76 -5.46
N LEU A 115 3.92 5.03 -6.05
CA LEU A 115 3.69 6.24 -6.82
C LEU A 115 3.72 7.48 -5.93
N ALA A 116 3.11 7.43 -4.73
CA ALA A 116 3.17 8.54 -3.77
C ALA A 116 4.62 8.84 -3.36
N PHE A 117 5.39 7.81 -3.01
CA PHE A 117 6.81 7.98 -2.67
C PHE A 117 7.61 8.61 -3.82
N THR A 118 7.37 8.15 -5.04
CA THR A 118 8.03 8.68 -6.24
C THR A 118 7.68 10.16 -6.45
N MET A 119 6.39 10.50 -6.46
CA MET A 119 5.92 11.89 -6.62
C MET A 119 6.45 12.81 -5.52
N GLY A 120 6.32 12.40 -4.25
CA GLY A 120 6.84 13.18 -3.12
C GLY A 120 8.35 13.42 -3.20
N THR A 121 9.09 12.50 -3.81
CA THR A 121 10.52 12.71 -4.05
C THR A 121 10.78 13.64 -5.22
N LEU A 122 10.04 13.53 -6.31
CA LEU A 122 10.16 14.44 -7.45
C LEU A 122 9.91 15.89 -7.02
N ILE A 123 8.84 16.13 -6.28
CA ILE A 123 8.50 17.46 -5.73
C ILE A 123 9.68 18.02 -4.94
N ARG A 124 10.27 17.23 -4.03
CA ARG A 124 11.43 17.68 -3.22
C ARG A 124 12.65 18.03 -4.07
N GLN A 125 12.97 17.20 -5.07
CA GLN A 125 14.14 17.42 -5.92
C GLN A 125 13.93 18.63 -6.85
N ILE A 126 12.73 18.81 -7.39
CA ILE A 126 12.37 19.98 -8.20
C ILE A 126 12.48 21.25 -7.36
N ASN A 127 11.89 21.27 -6.16
CA ASN A 127 11.98 22.41 -5.25
C ASN A 127 13.43 22.75 -4.87
N LYS A 128 14.25 21.72 -4.59
CA LYS A 128 15.68 21.93 -4.33
C LYS A 128 16.44 22.48 -5.54
N ALA A 129 16.14 21.99 -6.74
CA ALA A 129 16.74 22.51 -7.96
C ALA A 129 16.30 23.96 -8.24
N ALA A 130 15.09 24.36 -7.82
CA ALA A 130 14.59 25.73 -7.92
C ALA A 130 15.43 26.72 -7.12
N GLU A 131 16.02 26.29 -6.00
CA GLU A 131 16.91 27.14 -5.21
C GLU A 131 18.21 27.52 -5.97
N ALA A 132 18.57 26.75 -7.00
CA ALA A 132 19.75 26.97 -7.84
C ALA A 132 19.43 27.63 -9.20
N LEU A 133 18.22 28.17 -9.35
CA LEU A 133 17.79 28.91 -10.54
C LEU A 133 18.68 30.13 -10.80
N THR A 134 19.12 30.28 -12.05
CA THR A 134 19.81 31.46 -12.56
C THR A 134 19.16 31.90 -13.88
N PRO A 135 19.33 33.15 -14.32
CA PRO A 135 18.80 33.60 -15.62
C PRO A 135 19.25 32.72 -16.80
N GLU A 136 20.44 32.13 -16.72
CA GLU A 136 21.03 31.30 -17.78
C GLU A 136 20.40 29.91 -17.89
N ASN A 137 19.79 29.39 -16.82
CA ASN A 137 19.16 28.07 -16.79
C ASN A 137 17.63 28.12 -16.65
N PHE A 138 17.03 29.32 -16.74
CA PHE A 138 15.61 29.55 -16.50
C PHE A 138 14.69 28.74 -17.44
N GLU A 139 14.99 28.72 -18.73
CA GLU A 139 14.16 28.02 -19.73
C GLU A 139 14.16 26.50 -19.52
N GLU A 140 15.33 25.93 -19.23
CA GLU A 140 15.50 24.53 -18.86
C GLU A 140 14.77 24.19 -17.54
N PHE A 141 14.68 25.16 -16.63
CA PHE A 141 13.98 25.00 -15.37
C PHE A 141 12.45 25.06 -15.51
N CYS A 142 11.92 25.87 -16.43
CA CYS A 142 10.49 25.92 -16.72
C CYS A 142 9.96 24.56 -17.19
N GLU A 143 10.69 23.85 -18.06
CA GLU A 143 10.30 22.51 -18.52
C GLU A 143 10.19 21.48 -17.37
N ILE A 144 10.97 21.69 -16.31
CA ILE A 144 11.00 20.86 -15.10
C ILE A 144 9.86 21.22 -14.13
N LEU A 145 9.50 22.51 -14.07
CA LEU A 145 8.42 23.01 -13.22
C LEU A 145 7.03 22.74 -13.77
N ASP A 146 6.84 22.74 -15.09
CA ASP A 146 5.54 22.52 -15.73
C ASP A 146 4.77 21.29 -15.19
N PRO A 147 5.40 20.13 -14.95
CA PRO A 147 4.71 18.97 -14.37
C PRO A 147 4.57 19.02 -12.84
N LEU A 148 5.17 19.99 -12.13
CA LEU A 148 5.18 20.03 -10.66
C LEU A 148 3.76 20.02 -10.07
N ALA A 149 2.87 20.85 -10.61
CA ALA A 149 1.47 20.93 -10.14
C ALA A 149 0.75 19.56 -10.25
N TRP A 150 1.06 18.79 -11.28
CA TRP A 150 0.51 17.43 -11.46
C TRP A 150 1.05 16.45 -10.43
N TYR A 151 2.34 16.56 -10.08
CA TYR A 151 2.96 15.72 -9.06
C TYR A 151 2.42 16.06 -7.67
N GLU A 152 2.28 17.34 -7.34
CA GLU A 152 1.69 17.80 -6.09
C GLU A 152 0.26 17.29 -5.94
N TRP A 153 -0.58 17.52 -6.96
CA TRP A 153 -1.95 17.00 -6.96
C TRP A 153 -2.00 15.47 -6.83
N GLY A 154 -1.19 14.75 -7.62
CA GLY A 154 -1.15 13.29 -7.59
C GLY A 154 -0.70 12.77 -6.21
N HIS A 155 0.32 13.38 -5.63
CA HIS A 155 0.84 13.06 -4.30
C HIS A 155 -0.23 13.29 -3.21
N ASP A 156 -0.89 14.43 -3.23
CA ASP A 156 -1.92 14.78 -2.25
C ASP A 156 -3.12 13.85 -2.34
N VAL A 157 -3.57 13.53 -3.55
CA VAL A 157 -4.67 12.57 -3.74
C VAL A 157 -4.27 11.18 -3.26
N LEU A 158 -3.03 10.73 -3.50
CA LEU A 158 -2.57 9.42 -3.01
C LEU A 158 -2.45 9.37 -1.49
N CYS A 159 -2.06 10.48 -0.84
CA CYS A 159 -1.92 10.56 0.61
C CYS A 159 -3.26 10.76 1.34
N TYR A 160 -4.15 11.58 0.79
CA TYR A 160 -5.33 12.09 1.50
C TYR A 160 -6.66 11.82 0.77
N GLY A 161 -6.63 11.55 -0.53
CA GLY A 161 -7.83 11.32 -1.34
C GLY A 161 -8.52 9.99 -1.07
N ASN A 162 -9.80 9.89 -1.43
CA ASN A 162 -10.57 8.65 -1.30
C ASN A 162 -10.20 7.62 -2.39
N ARG A 163 -10.75 6.40 -2.28
CA ARG A 163 -10.42 5.29 -3.20
C ARG A 163 -10.70 5.60 -4.68
N ALA A 164 -11.77 6.33 -4.99
CA ALA A 164 -12.09 6.68 -6.37
C ALA A 164 -11.08 7.70 -6.93
N GLN A 165 -10.75 8.71 -6.14
CA GLN A 165 -9.74 9.71 -6.50
C GLN A 165 -8.36 9.08 -6.71
N ARG A 166 -7.92 8.20 -5.80
CA ARG A 166 -6.63 7.47 -5.96
C ARG A 166 -6.62 6.59 -7.21
N ALA A 167 -7.75 6.00 -7.58
CA ALA A 167 -7.85 5.23 -8.82
C ALA A 167 -7.68 6.10 -10.07
N ILE A 168 -8.16 7.36 -10.05
CA ILE A 168 -7.93 8.32 -11.13
C ILE A 168 -6.43 8.60 -11.26
N VAL A 169 -5.73 8.88 -10.16
CA VAL A 169 -4.27 9.12 -10.20
C VAL A 169 -3.51 7.90 -10.74
N LEU A 170 -3.81 6.69 -10.24
CA LEU A 170 -3.18 5.47 -10.76
C LEU A 170 -3.41 5.26 -12.25
N TRP A 171 -4.56 5.71 -12.78
CA TRP A 171 -4.87 5.67 -14.19
C TRP A 171 -4.13 6.76 -14.97
N SER A 172 -4.17 8.01 -14.53
CA SER A 172 -3.49 9.14 -15.18
C SER A 172 -1.98 8.88 -15.27
N PHE A 173 -1.39 8.39 -14.19
CA PHE A 173 0.05 8.07 -14.08
C PHE A 173 0.36 6.60 -14.40
N LYS A 174 -0.49 5.92 -15.16
CA LYS A 174 -0.21 4.53 -15.57
C LYS A 174 1.05 4.50 -16.43
N GLY A 175 2.03 3.71 -16.01
CA GLY A 175 3.33 3.59 -16.69
C GLY A 175 4.33 4.68 -16.29
N PHE A 176 3.97 5.54 -15.32
CA PHE A 176 4.95 6.40 -14.65
C PHE A 176 6.00 5.52 -13.95
N PRO A 177 7.28 5.91 -13.96
CA PRO A 177 8.36 5.05 -13.54
C PRO A 177 8.33 4.97 -12.02
N ALA A 178 8.52 3.77 -11.48
CA ALA A 178 8.90 3.65 -10.09
C ALA A 178 10.36 4.09 -9.94
N ILE A 179 10.63 4.99 -9.00
CA ILE A 179 12.01 5.24 -8.58
C ILE A 179 12.29 4.34 -7.38
N GLU A 180 13.28 3.45 -7.51
CA GLU A 180 13.72 2.68 -6.36
C GLU A 180 14.24 3.62 -5.28
N ARG A 181 13.88 3.34 -4.02
CA ARG A 181 14.23 4.21 -2.89
C ARG A 181 15.73 4.53 -2.81
N ASN A 182 16.58 3.60 -3.24
CA ASN A 182 18.04 3.73 -3.15
C ASN A 182 18.64 4.54 -4.31
N THR A 183 18.00 4.57 -5.48
CA THR A 183 18.50 5.31 -6.66
C THR A 183 18.62 6.81 -6.38
N LEU A 184 17.76 7.33 -5.50
CA LEU A 184 17.69 8.74 -5.14
C LEU A 184 18.82 9.20 -4.22
N PHE A 185 19.49 8.26 -3.56
CA PHE A 185 20.65 8.53 -2.71
C PHE A 185 21.97 8.21 -3.42
N ASP A 186 21.92 7.72 -4.66
CA ASP A 186 23.10 7.51 -5.46
C ASP A 186 23.65 8.89 -5.91
N PRO A 187 24.84 9.31 -5.47
CA PRO A 187 25.43 10.57 -5.88
C PRO A 187 25.75 10.64 -7.39
N LYS A 188 25.69 9.51 -8.11
CA LYS A 188 25.84 9.44 -9.57
C LYS A 188 24.51 9.56 -10.31
N PHE A 189 23.37 9.59 -9.61
CA PHE A 189 22.07 9.71 -10.25
C PHE A 189 21.84 11.14 -10.73
N ASP A 190 21.86 11.31 -12.05
CA ASP A 190 21.54 12.57 -12.71
C ASP A 190 20.01 12.74 -12.77
N PHE A 191 19.47 13.36 -11.72
CA PHE A 191 18.03 13.62 -11.57
C PHE A 191 17.48 14.42 -12.74
N VAL A 192 18.20 15.45 -13.20
CA VAL A 192 17.74 16.35 -14.25
C VAL A 192 17.65 15.60 -15.58
N LYS A 193 18.67 14.82 -15.92
CA LYS A 193 18.66 13.98 -17.13
C LYS A 193 17.60 12.88 -17.05
N TRP A 194 17.40 12.26 -15.89
CA TRP A 194 16.35 11.28 -15.69
C TRP A 194 14.96 11.90 -15.87
N LEU A 195 14.75 13.08 -15.29
CA LEU A 195 13.50 13.81 -15.38
C LEU A 195 13.20 14.14 -16.84
N ARG A 196 14.15 14.72 -17.60
CA ARG A 196 14.00 15.01 -19.04
C ARG A 196 13.59 13.81 -19.89
N ASN A 197 14.10 12.61 -19.57
CA ASN A 197 13.75 11.40 -20.31
C ASN A 197 12.30 10.94 -20.05
N PHE A 198 11.68 11.43 -18.98
CA PHE A 198 10.32 11.08 -18.59
C PHE A 198 9.31 12.23 -18.76
N THR A 199 9.75 13.47 -18.62
CA THR A 199 8.95 14.68 -18.69
C THR A 199 9.01 15.28 -20.09
N LYS A 200 8.16 14.79 -20.98
CA LYS A 200 7.69 15.58 -22.13
C LYS A 200 6.25 16.08 -21.91
N GLY A 201 5.95 16.56 -20.70
CA GLY A 201 4.69 17.21 -20.29
C GLY A 201 3.54 16.25 -19.93
N ALA A 202 2.68 16.60 -18.96
CA ALA A 202 1.43 15.90 -18.58
C ALA A 202 1.53 14.41 -18.17
N PRO A 203 0.53 13.83 -17.47
CA PRO A 203 0.49 12.40 -17.21
C PRO A 203 0.53 11.57 -18.52
N PRO A 204 1.19 10.38 -18.55
CA PRO A 204 1.40 9.59 -19.77
C PRO A 204 0.14 9.24 -20.58
N ASN A 205 -1.04 9.21 -19.93
CA ASN A 205 -2.30 8.90 -20.61
C ASN A 205 -3.03 10.13 -21.17
N GLU A 206 -2.70 11.36 -20.79
CA GLU A 206 -3.27 12.57 -21.40
C GLU A 206 -2.51 13.00 -22.67
N GLN A 207 -1.22 12.65 -22.79
CA GLN A 207 -0.47 12.82 -24.04
C GLN A 207 -1.08 12.02 -25.22
N LYS A 208 -1.73 10.88 -24.93
CA LYS A 208 -2.40 10.03 -25.93
C LYS A 208 -3.74 10.57 -26.41
N THR A 209 -4.43 11.37 -25.59
CA THR A 209 -5.68 12.03 -26.00
C THR A 209 -5.42 13.25 -26.87
N ALA A 210 -4.28 13.94 -26.71
CA ALA A 210 -3.90 15.07 -27.56
C ALA A 210 -3.53 14.68 -29.00
N THR A 211 -3.15 13.42 -29.24
CA THR A 211 -2.78 12.89 -30.57
C THR A 211 -3.92 12.19 -31.31
N ALA A 212 -5.11 12.06 -30.71
CA ALA A 212 -6.29 11.44 -31.32
C ALA A 212 -7.34 12.47 -31.80
N ALA A 213 -7.03 13.76 -31.75
CA ALA A 213 -7.93 14.86 -32.11
C ALA A 213 -7.45 15.68 -33.33
N VAL A 214 -6.71 15.05 -34.26
CA VAL A 214 -6.36 15.61 -35.57
C VAL A 214 -6.90 14.71 -36.68
#